data_AF-A0A6V8F235-F1
#
_entry.id   AF-A0A6V8F235-F1
#
_cell.length_a   1.000
_cell.length_b   1.000
_cell.length_c   1.000
_cell.angle_alpha   90.00
_cell.angle_beta   90.00
_cell.angle_gamma   90.00
#
_symmetry.space_group_name_H-M   'P 1'
#
loop_
_entity.id
_entity.type
_entity.pdbx_description
1 polymer ?
#
loop_
_entity_poly.entity_id
_entity_poly.type
_entity_poly.pdbx_seq_one_letter_code
_entity_poly.pdbx_strand_id
1 'polypeptide(L)'
;MPGAAVWWPGDGTVLRTIRVGAGPGSGGFGGGVQKIQWDGAVDWDYRYNTNGRLSHHDVKSLPNGNVLLIAWETKKRAEAIAAGRNPDYVGNQGLMPDHIIEVQPTGPTSGTIVWEWHVWDHLIQDNDQTKDNYGVVGDHPELIDINYGYATADWLHTNSVDYNEEFDQILLSVHTF
;
A
#
# COMPACT_ATOMS: atom_id res chain seq x y z
N MET A 1 8.51 -4.60 -11.31
CA MET A 1 7.57 -3.78 -12.11
C MET A 1 6.19 -4.16 -11.60
N PRO A 2 5.25 -3.23 -11.32
CA PRO A 2 5.13 -1.88 -11.88
C PRO A 2 4.95 -0.72 -10.86
N GLY A 3 5.34 0.49 -11.30
CA GLY A 3 4.50 1.67 -11.21
C GLY A 3 3.98 1.88 -12.63
N ALA A 4 2.81 1.32 -12.94
CA ALA A 4 2.26 1.25 -14.29
C ALA A 4 0.75 1.46 -14.30
N ALA A 5 0.25 2.25 -13.36
CA ALA A 5 -1.10 2.80 -13.46
C ALA A 5 -1.09 4.15 -14.16
N VAL A 6 -2.05 4.30 -15.06
CA VAL A 6 -2.41 5.54 -15.73
C VAL A 6 -3.92 5.66 -15.60
N TRP A 7 -4.37 6.81 -15.09
CA TRP A 7 -5.77 7.10 -14.85
C TRP A 7 -6.14 8.42 -15.50
N TRP A 8 -7.34 8.47 -16.10
CA TRP A 8 -7.88 9.66 -16.74
C TRP A 8 -8.93 10.30 -15.81
N PRO A 9 -8.67 11.49 -15.24
CA PRO A 9 -9.62 12.16 -14.33
C PRO A 9 -10.85 12.78 -14.96
N GLY A 10 -10.86 13.02 -16.27
CA GLY A 10 -11.96 13.70 -16.95
C GLY A 10 -11.76 15.21 -17.09
N ASP A 11 -10.70 15.76 -16.48
CA ASP A 11 -10.43 17.20 -16.40
C ASP A 11 -9.37 17.70 -17.40
N GLY A 12 -9.03 16.88 -18.39
CA GLY A 12 -7.99 17.19 -19.35
C GLY A 12 -6.56 16.93 -18.85
N THR A 13 -6.39 16.24 -17.72
CA THR A 13 -5.09 15.77 -17.25
C THR A 13 -4.99 14.25 -17.29
N VAL A 14 -3.82 13.72 -16.96
CA VAL A 14 -3.54 12.30 -16.75
C VAL A 14 -2.85 12.14 -15.41
N LEU A 15 -3.37 11.26 -14.57
CA LEU A 15 -2.71 10.82 -13.35
C LEU A 15 -1.90 9.56 -13.67
N ARG A 16 -0.62 9.50 -13.29
CA ARG A 16 0.22 8.33 -13.52
C ARG A 16 1.12 8.04 -12.33
N THR A 17 1.32 6.76 -12.06
CA THR A 17 2.42 6.33 -11.19
C THR A 17 3.77 6.53 -11.87
N ILE A 18 4.80 6.76 -11.09
CA ILE A 18 6.17 6.92 -11.57
C ILE A 18 7.14 6.06 -10.77
N ARG A 19 8.23 5.66 -11.43
CA ARG A 19 9.34 4.98 -10.79
C ARG A 19 10.43 5.97 -10.45
N VAL A 20 10.79 6.05 -9.16
CA VAL A 20 11.67 7.09 -8.64
C VAL A 20 12.99 6.53 -8.08
N GLY A 21 13.14 5.21 -8.04
CA GLY A 21 14.31 4.50 -7.53
C GLY A 21 13.97 3.07 -7.12
N ALA A 22 14.91 2.40 -6.45
CA ALA A 22 14.62 1.19 -5.67
C ALA A 22 14.35 1.61 -4.21
N GLY A 23 13.26 1.10 -3.62
CA GLY A 23 13.02 1.26 -2.19
C GLY A 23 13.94 0.37 -1.35
N PRO A 24 13.85 0.43 -0.01
CA PRO A 24 14.71 -0.35 0.89
C PRO A 24 14.45 -1.86 0.88
N GLY A 25 13.50 -2.37 0.10
CA GLY A 25 13.13 -3.79 0.05
C GLY A 25 12.85 -4.29 -1.36
N SER A 26 12.40 -5.55 -1.45
CA SER A 26 12.19 -6.27 -2.71
C SER A 26 10.74 -6.30 -3.19
N GLY A 27 9.81 -5.64 -2.48
CA GLY A 27 8.41 -5.51 -2.90
C GLY A 27 8.22 -4.68 -4.16
N GLY A 28 6.96 -4.40 -4.52
CA GLY A 28 6.59 -3.60 -5.69
C GLY A 28 7.44 -2.33 -5.85
N PHE A 29 7.74 -1.90 -7.09
CA PHE A 29 8.67 -0.81 -7.37
C PHE A 29 7.98 0.37 -8.07
N GLY A 30 7.92 1.52 -7.41
CA GLY A 30 7.33 2.77 -7.88
C GLY A 30 7.96 3.97 -7.16
N GLY A 31 7.21 4.58 -6.25
CA GLY A 31 7.68 5.60 -5.31
C GLY A 31 7.19 7.02 -5.60
N GLY A 32 6.27 7.21 -6.53
CA GLY A 32 5.59 8.48 -6.69
C GLY A 32 4.43 8.45 -7.68
N VAL A 33 3.76 9.59 -7.77
CA VAL A 33 2.64 9.86 -8.67
C VAL A 33 2.82 11.24 -9.30
N GLN A 34 2.38 11.38 -10.54
CA GLN A 34 2.32 12.66 -11.24
C GLN A 34 0.93 12.91 -11.80
N LYS A 35 0.50 14.17 -11.76
CA LYS A 35 -0.60 14.70 -12.58
C LYS A 35 0.00 15.52 -13.70
N ILE A 36 -0.28 15.14 -14.95
CA ILE A 36 0.31 15.76 -16.14
C ILE A 36 -0.76 16.27 -17.10
N GLN A 37 -0.45 17.33 -17.83
CA GLN A 37 -1.24 17.86 -18.93
C GLN A 37 -0.99 17.05 -20.22
N TRP A 38 -1.86 17.23 -21.20
CA TRP A 38 -1.74 16.59 -22.54
C TRP A 38 -0.42 16.88 -23.26
N ASP A 39 0.16 18.06 -23.03
CA ASP A 39 1.44 18.48 -23.60
C ASP A 39 2.66 17.96 -22.82
N GLY A 40 2.43 17.23 -21.73
CA GLY A 40 3.47 16.68 -20.85
C GLY A 40 3.93 17.62 -19.74
N ALA A 41 3.34 18.82 -19.61
CA ALA A 41 3.59 19.66 -18.44
C ALA A 41 3.16 18.93 -17.16
N VAL A 42 3.95 19.04 -16.09
CA VAL A 42 3.69 18.38 -14.82
C VAL A 42 3.07 19.39 -13.86
N ASP A 43 1.80 19.18 -13.51
CA ASP A 43 1.07 20.02 -12.55
C ASP A 43 1.38 19.62 -11.11
N TRP A 44 1.60 18.32 -10.90
CA TRP A 44 1.85 17.75 -9.59
C TRP A 44 2.82 16.57 -9.68
N ASP A 45 3.79 16.52 -8.78
CA ASP A 45 4.81 15.49 -8.67
C ASP A 45 5.02 15.13 -7.20
N TYR A 46 4.43 14.03 -6.76
CA TYR A 46 4.47 13.61 -5.36
C TYR A 46 5.29 12.34 -5.18
N ARG A 47 6.14 12.34 -4.15
CA ARG A 47 7.04 11.22 -3.83
C ARG A 47 6.59 10.58 -2.52
N TYR A 48 6.52 9.25 -2.52
CA TYR A 48 6.25 8.45 -1.35
C TYR A 48 7.15 7.22 -1.39
N ASN A 49 8.41 7.42 -0.99
CA ASN A 49 9.52 6.47 -1.17
C ASN A 49 10.60 6.59 -0.06
N THR A 50 10.26 7.20 1.07
CA THR A 50 11.20 7.48 2.17
C THR A 50 10.74 6.76 3.44
N ASN A 51 11.58 6.75 4.48
CA ASN A 51 11.24 6.24 5.82
C ASN A 51 10.76 4.78 5.86
N GLY A 52 11.34 3.90 5.03
CA GLY A 52 10.93 2.48 5.00
C GLY A 52 9.63 2.24 4.26
N ARG A 53 9.13 3.21 3.48
CA ARG A 53 7.86 3.11 2.75
C ARG A 53 8.10 3.31 1.27
N LEU A 54 7.23 2.73 0.45
CA LEU A 54 7.24 2.97 -0.98
C LEU A 54 5.86 2.73 -1.60
N SER A 55 5.38 3.71 -2.36
CA SER A 55 4.18 3.56 -3.19
C SER A 55 4.44 2.66 -4.40
N HIS A 56 3.48 1.82 -4.74
CA HIS A 56 3.64 0.84 -5.80
C HIS A 56 2.32 0.56 -6.55
N HIS A 57 2.44 -0.02 -7.73
CA HIS A 57 1.35 -0.44 -8.61
C HIS A 57 0.37 0.67 -9.04
N ASP A 58 -0.62 0.99 -8.21
CA ASP A 58 -1.85 1.68 -8.62
C ASP A 58 -2.22 2.89 -7.75
N VAL A 59 -3.01 3.77 -8.34
CA VAL A 59 -3.52 5.00 -7.73
C VAL A 59 -4.94 5.28 -8.18
N LYS A 60 -5.72 5.93 -7.34
CA LYS A 60 -7.09 6.35 -7.66
C LYS A 60 -7.28 7.80 -7.26
N SER A 61 -7.65 8.67 -8.20
CA SER A 61 -8.11 10.01 -7.80
C SER A 61 -9.53 9.92 -7.27
N LEU A 62 -9.80 10.77 -6.29
CA LEU A 62 -11.08 10.90 -5.63
C LEU A 62 -11.82 12.17 -6.11
N PRO A 63 -13.16 12.22 -5.98
CA PRO A 63 -13.97 13.39 -6.35
C PRO A 63 -13.58 14.69 -5.62
N ASN A 64 -13.03 14.57 -4.41
CA ASN A 64 -12.55 15.69 -3.59
C ASN A 64 -11.19 16.26 -4.07
N GLY A 65 -10.57 15.67 -5.10
CA GLY A 65 -9.26 16.06 -5.63
C GLY A 65 -8.07 15.40 -4.95
N ASN A 66 -8.29 14.57 -3.93
CA ASN A 66 -7.25 13.76 -3.30
C ASN A 66 -6.94 12.52 -4.14
N VAL A 67 -5.86 11.84 -3.80
CA VAL A 67 -5.40 10.63 -4.50
C VAL A 67 -5.11 9.52 -3.50
N LEU A 68 -5.71 8.36 -3.70
CA LEU A 68 -5.34 7.11 -3.04
C LEU A 68 -4.09 6.53 -3.68
N LEU A 69 -3.11 6.15 -2.86
CA LEU A 69 -1.92 5.42 -3.29
C LEU A 69 -1.83 4.11 -2.52
N ILE A 70 -1.55 3.02 -3.24
CA ILE A 70 -1.08 1.79 -2.62
C ILE A 70 0.40 1.98 -2.26
N ALA A 71 0.77 1.56 -1.06
CA ALA A 71 2.15 1.54 -0.61
C ALA A 71 2.43 0.29 0.24
N TRP A 72 3.71 -0.01 0.43
CA TRP A 72 4.15 -0.93 1.47
C TRP A 72 5.03 -0.20 2.47
N GLU A 73 5.14 -0.77 3.67
CA GLU A 73 6.05 -0.34 4.73
C GLU A 73 6.92 -1.49 5.26
N THR A 74 8.14 -1.22 5.69
CA THR A 74 9.04 -2.26 6.22
C THR A 74 8.82 -2.54 7.70
N LYS A 75 8.69 -3.82 8.06
CA LYS A 75 8.73 -4.32 9.43
C LYS A 75 9.90 -5.30 9.57
N LYS A 76 10.71 -5.17 10.60
CA LYS A 76 11.85 -6.07 10.85
C LYS A 76 11.35 -7.47 11.18
N ARG A 77 12.21 -8.48 10.99
CA ARG A 77 11.94 -9.87 11.36
C ARG A 77 11.41 -10.02 12.79
N ALA A 78 12.04 -9.33 13.74
CA ALA A 78 11.62 -9.40 15.15
C ALA A 78 10.22 -8.79 15.38
N GLU A 79 9.88 -7.72 14.65
CA GLU A 79 8.55 -7.07 14.72
C GLU A 79 7.47 -7.99 14.14
N ALA A 80 7.75 -8.64 13.01
CA ALA A 80 6.85 -9.65 12.42
C ALA A 80 6.58 -10.83 13.37
N ILE A 81 7.63 -11.37 14.01
CA ILE A 81 7.47 -12.48 14.97
C ILE A 81 6.73 -12.02 16.22
N ALA A 82 6.97 -10.80 16.69
CA ALA A 82 6.22 -10.23 17.80
C ALA A 82 4.73 -10.09 17.47
N ALA A 83 4.39 -9.75 16.21
CA ALA A 83 3.04 -9.71 15.67
C ALA A 83 2.46 -11.10 15.30
N GLY A 84 3.16 -12.19 15.64
CA GLY A 84 2.67 -13.56 15.47
C GLY A 84 2.92 -14.20 14.10
N ARG A 85 3.75 -13.59 13.23
CA ARG A 85 4.25 -14.26 12.02
C ARG A 85 5.11 -15.46 12.42
N ASN A 86 4.86 -16.60 11.79
CA ASN A 86 5.65 -17.81 11.95
C ASN A 86 7.13 -17.51 11.63
N PRO A 87 8.07 -17.76 12.56
CA PRO A 87 9.51 -17.52 12.36
C PRO A 87 10.12 -18.21 11.12
N ASP A 88 9.51 -19.30 10.64
CA ASP A 88 9.94 -20.03 9.44
C ASP A 88 9.52 -19.31 8.14
N TYR A 89 8.54 -18.41 8.22
CA TYR A 89 7.99 -17.66 7.07
C TYR A 89 8.47 -16.21 7.00
N VAL A 90 9.48 -15.85 7.80
CA VAL A 90 10.07 -14.50 7.79
C VAL A 90 11.59 -14.55 7.93
N GLY A 91 12.26 -14.10 6.87
CA GLY A 91 13.72 -13.99 6.79
C GLY A 91 14.25 -12.67 7.37
N ASN A 92 15.56 -12.44 7.20
CA ASN A 92 16.22 -11.22 7.70
C ASN A 92 15.75 -9.92 7.02
N GLN A 93 15.13 -10.03 5.84
CA GLN A 93 14.50 -8.90 5.15
C GLN A 93 13.25 -8.38 5.89
N GLY A 94 12.71 -9.16 6.83
CA GLY A 94 11.48 -8.82 7.54
C GLY A 94 10.23 -9.03 6.67
N LEU A 95 9.23 -8.19 6.87
CA LEU A 95 7.95 -8.21 6.18
C LEU A 95 7.65 -6.82 5.61
N MET A 96 6.93 -6.78 4.49
CA MET A 96 6.53 -5.57 3.79
C MET A 96 4.99 -5.57 3.65
N PRO A 97 4.24 -5.37 4.74
CA PRO A 97 2.79 -5.21 4.66
C PRO A 97 2.42 -3.99 3.83
N ASP A 98 1.29 -4.10 3.11
CA ASP A 98 0.71 -2.99 2.36
C ASP A 98 -0.13 -2.09 3.27
N HIS A 99 -0.25 -0.85 2.84
CA HIS A 99 -1.10 0.19 3.40
C HIS A 99 -1.60 1.11 2.29
N ILE A 100 -2.69 1.81 2.55
CA ILE A 100 -3.29 2.80 1.65
C ILE A 100 -3.15 4.17 2.29
N ILE A 101 -2.81 5.17 1.48
CA ILE A 101 -2.81 6.57 1.91
C ILE A 101 -3.73 7.40 1.01
N GLU A 102 -4.42 8.36 1.58
CA GLU A 102 -5.11 9.43 0.85
C GLU A 102 -4.28 10.71 0.95
N VAL A 103 -3.82 11.22 -0.18
CA VAL A 103 -2.97 12.41 -0.27
C VAL A 103 -3.76 13.55 -0.88
N GLN A 104 -3.83 14.67 -0.17
CA GLN A 104 -4.28 15.95 -0.68
C GLN A 104 -3.09 16.71 -1.29
N PRO A 105 -3.08 17.02 -2.60
CA PRO A 105 -2.05 17.90 -3.19
C PRO A 105 -2.08 19.28 -2.54
N THR A 106 -0.91 19.79 -2.12
CA THR A 106 -0.77 21.11 -1.47
C THR A 106 0.13 22.09 -2.23
N GLY A 107 0.69 21.65 -3.34
CA GLY A 107 1.58 22.41 -4.21
C GLY A 107 2.18 21.50 -5.28
N PRO A 108 2.97 22.03 -6.23
CA PRO A 108 3.44 21.25 -7.38
C PRO A 108 4.27 20.02 -7.02
N THR A 109 4.90 19.99 -5.84
CA THR A 109 5.72 18.85 -5.39
C THR A 109 5.38 18.37 -3.98
N SER A 110 4.25 18.82 -3.42
CA SER A 110 3.88 18.56 -2.03
C SER A 110 2.46 18.02 -1.91
N GLY A 111 2.22 17.30 -0.82
CA GLY A 111 0.91 16.82 -0.45
C GLY A 111 0.85 16.53 1.05
N THR A 112 -0.35 16.62 1.61
CA THR A 112 -0.64 16.23 2.99
C THR A 112 -1.38 14.91 2.96
N ILE A 113 -0.90 13.94 3.73
CA ILE A 113 -1.63 12.70 3.95
C ILE A 113 -2.76 13.00 4.92
N VAL A 114 -4.01 12.85 4.48
CA VAL A 114 -5.20 13.19 5.27
C VAL A 114 -5.89 11.96 5.86
N TRP A 115 -5.55 10.77 5.36
CA TRP A 115 -6.03 9.49 5.85
C TRP A 115 -5.03 8.38 5.49
N GLU A 116 -4.90 7.37 6.36
CA GLU A 116 -4.09 6.16 6.12
C GLU A 116 -4.84 4.93 6.67
N TRP A 117 -4.64 3.78 6.02
CA TRP A 117 -5.06 2.48 6.53
C TRP A 117 -3.95 1.46 6.33
N HIS A 118 -3.60 0.75 7.40
CA HIS A 118 -2.47 -0.17 7.42
C HIS A 118 -2.96 -1.58 7.71
N VAL A 119 -2.61 -2.57 6.86
CA VAL A 119 -2.90 -3.99 7.16
C VAL A 119 -2.33 -4.39 8.52
N TRP A 120 -1.20 -3.78 8.90
CA TRP A 120 -0.54 -4.03 10.17
C TRP A 120 -1.41 -3.77 11.42
N ASP A 121 -2.42 -2.91 11.31
CA ASP A 121 -3.32 -2.60 12.43
C ASP A 121 -4.51 -3.57 12.53
N HIS A 122 -4.63 -4.50 11.58
CA HIS A 122 -5.77 -5.41 11.42
C HIS A 122 -5.32 -6.87 11.37
N LEU A 123 -4.44 -7.28 12.28
CA LEU A 123 -3.82 -8.61 12.25
C LEU A 123 -4.46 -9.60 13.22
N ILE A 124 -4.58 -10.85 12.76
CA ILE A 124 -4.89 -12.03 13.57
C ILE A 124 -3.92 -13.17 13.23
N GLN A 125 -3.86 -14.21 14.05
CA GLN A 125 -3.18 -15.47 13.76
C GLN A 125 -3.61 -16.58 14.71
N ASP A 126 -3.42 -17.84 14.32
CA ASP A 126 -3.72 -19.04 15.12
C ASP A 126 -2.47 -19.95 15.35
N ASN A 127 -1.26 -19.42 15.11
CA ASN A 127 0.00 -20.15 15.18
C ASN A 127 0.64 -20.15 16.59
N ASP A 128 0.71 -19.00 17.26
CA ASP A 128 1.34 -18.81 18.57
C ASP A 128 0.34 -18.22 19.58
N GLN A 129 -0.17 -19.09 20.46
CA GLN A 129 -1.14 -18.72 21.51
C GLN A 129 -0.60 -17.77 22.59
N THR A 130 0.70 -17.47 22.59
CA THR A 130 1.31 -16.54 23.55
C THR A 130 1.28 -15.09 23.07
N LYS A 131 0.83 -14.82 21.84
CA LYS A 131 0.73 -13.47 21.28
C LYS A 131 -0.64 -12.84 21.52
N ASP A 132 -0.66 -11.52 21.64
CA ASP A 132 -1.87 -10.74 21.92
C ASP A 132 -2.94 -10.87 20.82
N ASN A 133 -2.55 -11.15 19.59
CA ASN A 133 -3.45 -11.31 18.43
C ASN A 133 -3.78 -12.78 18.11
N TYR A 134 -3.61 -13.70 19.05
CA TYR A 134 -4.04 -15.08 18.88
C TYR A 134 -5.57 -15.19 18.89
N GLY A 135 -6.15 -15.88 17.91
CA GLY A 135 -7.58 -16.14 17.84
C GLY A 135 -7.92 -17.19 16.78
N VAL A 136 -9.19 -17.56 16.70
CA VAL A 136 -9.69 -18.44 15.64
C VAL A 136 -9.92 -17.59 14.40
N VAL A 137 -9.04 -17.69 13.40
CA VAL A 137 -9.06 -16.83 12.19
C VAL A 137 -10.44 -16.77 11.52
N GLY A 138 -11.12 -17.91 11.40
CA GLY A 138 -12.43 -18.01 10.75
C GLY A 138 -13.56 -17.25 11.46
N ASP A 139 -13.39 -16.91 12.74
CA ASP A 139 -14.38 -16.16 13.53
C ASP A 139 -14.20 -14.63 13.40
N HIS A 140 -13.15 -14.17 12.72
CA HIS A 140 -12.76 -12.76 12.60
C HIS A 140 -12.56 -12.32 11.13
N PRO A 141 -13.62 -12.25 10.32
CA PRO A 141 -13.53 -11.83 8.91
C PRO A 141 -13.09 -10.37 8.73
N GLU A 142 -13.10 -9.56 9.80
CA GLU A 142 -12.61 -8.18 9.84
C GLU A 142 -11.09 -8.06 10.03
N LEU A 143 -10.38 -9.18 10.27
CA LEU A 143 -8.94 -9.23 10.51
C LEU A 143 -8.21 -10.08 9.46
N ILE A 144 -6.92 -9.85 9.33
CA ILE A 144 -6.05 -10.45 8.32
C ILE A 144 -5.07 -11.40 9.02
N ASP A 145 -5.12 -12.68 8.65
CA ASP A 145 -4.19 -13.66 9.20
C ASP A 145 -2.77 -13.40 8.70
N ILE A 146 -1.89 -12.95 9.59
CA ILE A 146 -0.49 -12.65 9.27
C ILE A 146 0.28 -13.86 8.73
N ASN A 147 -0.23 -15.08 8.89
CA ASN A 147 0.39 -16.31 8.41
C ASN A 147 -0.20 -16.86 7.11
N TYR A 148 -1.25 -16.23 6.58
CA TYR A 148 -1.83 -16.61 5.29
C TYR A 148 -0.96 -16.16 4.11
N GLY A 149 -1.08 -16.83 2.96
CA GLY A 149 -0.34 -16.50 1.74
C GLY A 149 1.12 -16.99 1.73
N TYR A 150 1.97 -16.34 0.93
CA TYR A 150 3.33 -16.81 0.68
C TYR A 150 4.34 -16.39 1.77
N ALA A 151 5.38 -17.21 1.97
CA ALA A 151 6.50 -16.95 2.88
C ALA A 151 7.56 -16.01 2.26
N THR A 152 7.15 -14.81 1.87
CA THR A 152 7.98 -13.77 1.26
C THR A 152 7.88 -12.47 2.05
N ALA A 153 8.89 -11.60 1.94
CA ALA A 153 8.82 -10.25 2.50
C ALA A 153 7.71 -9.43 1.84
N ASP A 154 7.51 -9.58 0.53
CA ASP A 154 6.40 -9.00 -0.24
C ASP A 154 5.14 -9.87 -0.07
N TRP A 155 4.40 -9.60 1.01
CA TRP A 155 3.38 -10.52 1.52
C TRP A 155 2.04 -10.39 0.81
N LEU A 156 1.44 -9.20 0.76
CA LEU A 156 0.10 -8.96 0.21
C LEU A 156 0.14 -8.72 -1.30
N HIS A 157 1.15 -7.97 -1.77
CA HIS A 157 1.33 -7.66 -3.18
C HIS A 157 0.04 -7.09 -3.80
N THR A 158 -0.48 -6.03 -3.19
CA THR A 158 -1.70 -5.35 -3.65
C THR A 158 -1.43 -4.66 -4.97
N ASN A 159 -2.24 -4.98 -5.98
CA ASN A 159 -1.98 -4.59 -7.36
C ASN A 159 -2.87 -3.47 -7.87
N SER A 160 -4.05 -3.28 -7.27
CA SER A 160 -5.03 -2.32 -7.77
C SER A 160 -5.91 -1.79 -6.64
N VAL A 161 -6.31 -0.52 -6.79
CA VAL A 161 -7.19 0.20 -5.86
C VAL A 161 -8.29 0.90 -6.64
N ASP A 162 -9.52 0.76 -6.17
CA ASP A 162 -10.66 1.51 -6.69
C ASP A 162 -11.47 2.11 -5.54
N TYR A 163 -12.30 3.10 -5.87
CA TYR A 163 -13.14 3.81 -4.93
C TYR A 163 -14.58 3.86 -5.41
N ASN A 164 -15.49 3.43 -4.54
CA ASN A 164 -16.92 3.50 -4.74
C ASN A 164 -17.49 4.68 -3.92
N GLU A 165 -17.81 5.76 -4.63
CA GLU A 165 -18.32 7.02 -4.04
C GLU A 165 -19.69 6.86 -3.38
N GLU A 166 -20.55 5.94 -3.84
CA GLU A 166 -21.91 5.77 -3.31
C GLU A 166 -21.89 5.29 -1.85
N PHE A 167 -20.91 4.45 -1.50
CA PHE A 167 -20.81 3.82 -0.19
C PHE A 167 -19.58 4.25 0.61
N ASP A 168 -18.77 5.15 0.06
CA ASP A 168 -17.47 5.55 0.64
C ASP A 168 -16.56 4.34 0.91
N GLN A 169 -16.37 3.49 -0.11
CA GLN A 169 -15.65 2.22 0.01
C GLN A 169 -14.41 2.19 -0.88
N ILE A 170 -13.33 1.65 -0.33
CA ILE A 170 -12.12 1.31 -1.08
C ILE A 170 -12.15 -0.18 -1.40
N LEU A 171 -11.91 -0.53 -2.67
CA LEU A 171 -11.77 -1.91 -3.12
C LEU A 171 -10.31 -2.17 -3.50
N LEU A 172 -9.77 -3.29 -3.02
CA LEU A 172 -8.39 -3.69 -3.29
C LEU A 172 -8.35 -5.03 -4.02
N SER A 173 -7.43 -5.15 -4.98
CA SER A 173 -7.05 -6.45 -5.57
C SER A 173 -5.72 -6.88 -4.98
N VAL A 174 -5.74 -7.94 -4.17
CA VAL A 174 -4.57 -8.46 -3.46
C VAL A 174 -4.11 -9.74 -4.14
N HIS A 175 -2.91 -9.77 -4.72
CA HIS A 175 -2.49 -10.88 -5.59
C HIS A 175 -2.27 -12.21 -4.85
N THR A 176 -1.97 -12.15 -3.55
CA THR A 176 -1.63 -13.32 -2.75
C THR A 176 -2.77 -13.81 -1.84
N PHE A 177 -3.98 -13.25 -1.99
CA PHE A 177 -5.17 -13.57 -1.19
C PHE A 177 -6.35 -14.04 -2.03
#